data_AF-A0A536EIR1-F1
#
_entry.id   AF-A0A536EIR1-F1
#
_cell.length_a   1.000
_cell.length_b   1.000
_cell.length_c   1.000
_cell.angle_alpha   90.00
_cell.angle_beta   90.00
_cell.angle_gamma   90.00
#
_symmetry.space_group_name_H-M   'P 1'
#
loop_
_entity.id
_entity.type
_entity.pdbx_description
1 polymer ?
#
loop_
_entity_poly.entity_id
_entity_poly.type
_entity_poly.pdbx_seq_one_letter_code
_entity_poly.pdbx_strand_id
1 'polypeptide(L)'
;MVGNHSDSRVSLMKASVLVLAYLASLILVSALIGYVLPDRNPEPNGGFIRTAGVVESTYPSQHNQVRYRYSVAGQSFEETSFAHGPEGDASTLRIGQTITVWYEAAEPSVSCSCVDPNELLQNGNDTPLPFIAAFVLVTAAFLALAGRWLFGDWLAIFAAARNLASGQLETNSQIEPSRPNHRQRDS
;
A
#
# COMPACT_ATOMS: atom_id res chain seq x y z
N MET A 1 -39.39 -33.60 21.01
CA MET A 1 -38.08 -33.00 20.68
C MET A 1 -38.29 -31.52 20.44
N VAL A 2 -38.21 -30.71 21.50
CA VAL A 2 -38.37 -29.25 21.47
C VAL A 2 -37.19 -28.71 22.26
N GLY A 3 -36.20 -28.16 21.57
CA GLY A 3 -34.97 -27.67 22.19
C GLY A 3 -33.88 -27.58 21.14
N ASN A 4 -33.69 -26.38 20.59
CA ASN A 4 -32.48 -25.91 19.86
C ASN A 4 -32.66 -24.52 19.21
N HIS A 5 -33.82 -23.87 19.29
CA HIS A 5 -34.02 -22.53 18.69
C HIS A 5 -33.53 -21.35 19.55
N SER A 6 -33.30 -21.52 20.85
CA SER A 6 -32.72 -20.47 21.71
C SER A 6 -31.24 -20.24 21.41
N ASP A 7 -30.49 -21.30 21.13
CA ASP A 7 -29.04 -21.25 21.09
C ASP A 7 -28.51 -20.65 19.79
N SER A 8 -29.26 -20.83 18.68
CA SER A 8 -28.91 -20.24 17.38
C SER A 8 -29.01 -18.70 17.38
N ARG A 9 -30.02 -18.14 18.07
CA ARG A 9 -30.22 -16.68 18.14
C ARG A 9 -29.12 -15.99 18.94
N VAL A 10 -28.70 -16.60 20.05
CA VAL A 10 -27.62 -16.06 20.90
C VAL A 10 -26.28 -16.10 20.14
N SER A 11 -26.02 -17.16 19.37
CA SER A 11 -24.81 -17.27 18.54
C SER A 11 -24.77 -16.22 17.43
N LEU A 12 -25.88 -16.02 16.71
CA LEU A 12 -25.99 -15.00 15.65
C LEU A 12 -25.77 -13.57 16.17
N MET A 13 -26.35 -13.24 17.33
CA MET A 13 -26.19 -11.93 17.94
C MET A 13 -24.74 -11.66 18.34
N LYS A 14 -24.05 -12.65 18.92
CA LYS A 14 -22.62 -12.54 19.26
C LYS A 14 -21.74 -12.33 18.04
N ALA A 15 -21.98 -13.09 16.97
CA ALA A 15 -21.25 -12.95 15.72
C ALA A 15 -21.45 -11.57 15.09
N SER A 16 -22.69 -11.06 15.07
CA SER A 16 -23.01 -9.73 14.54
C SER A 16 -22.29 -8.61 15.32
N VAL A 17 -22.30 -8.68 16.65
CA VAL A 17 -21.58 -7.70 17.49
C VAL A 17 -20.09 -7.70 17.22
N LEU A 18 -19.47 -8.88 17.06
CA LEU A 18 -18.05 -9.00 16.73
C LEU A 18 -17.73 -8.37 15.37
N VAL A 19 -18.53 -8.64 14.34
CA VAL A 19 -18.32 -8.06 13.01
C VAL A 19 -18.40 -6.54 13.06
N LEU A 20 -19.40 -5.98 13.76
CA LEU A 20 -19.55 -4.53 13.91
C LEU A 20 -18.37 -3.90 14.68
N ALA A 21 -17.93 -4.54 15.77
CA ALA A 21 -16.78 -4.08 16.55
C ALA A 21 -15.49 -4.10 15.73
N TYR A 22 -15.29 -5.12 14.89
CA TYR A 22 -14.15 -5.20 13.99
C TYR A 22 -14.15 -4.07 12.96
N LEU A 23 -15.28 -3.85 12.28
CA LEU A 23 -15.40 -2.76 11.30
C LEU A 23 -15.18 -1.39 11.95
N ALA A 24 -15.74 -1.15 13.13
CA ALA A 24 -15.53 0.07 13.89
C ALA A 24 -14.04 0.28 14.24
N SER A 25 -13.34 -0.78 14.63
CA SER A 25 -11.89 -0.72 14.91
C SER A 25 -11.06 -0.41 13.67
N LEU A 26 -11.37 -1.00 12.51
CA LEU A 26 -10.69 -0.71 11.26
C LEU A 26 -10.88 0.74 10.81
N ILE A 27 -12.12 1.26 10.92
CA ILE A 27 -12.44 2.66 10.58
C ILE A 27 -11.65 3.60 11.49
N LEU A 28 -11.66 3.35 12.81
CA LEU A 28 -10.97 4.19 13.78
C LEU A 28 -9.45 4.21 13.54
N VAL A 29 -8.84 3.04 13.30
CA VAL A 29 -7.40 2.93 13.03
C VAL A 29 -7.05 3.61 11.71
N SER A 30 -7.85 3.42 10.66
CA SER A 30 -7.62 4.09 9.37
C SER A 30 -7.71 5.61 9.50
N ALA A 31 -8.70 6.13 10.25
CA ALA A 31 -8.83 7.56 10.52
C ALA A 31 -7.66 8.11 11.35
N LEU A 32 -7.20 7.35 12.36
CA LEU A 32 -6.05 7.74 13.18
C LEU A 32 -4.76 7.79 12.35
N ILE A 33 -4.55 6.82 11.46
CA ILE A 33 -3.39 6.80 10.56
C ILE A 33 -3.43 8.00 9.62
N GLY A 34 -4.57 8.27 8.98
CA GLY A 34 -4.72 9.45 8.12
C GLY A 34 -4.54 10.78 8.86
N TYR A 35 -4.88 10.84 10.15
CA TYR A 35 -4.67 12.02 10.98
C TYR A 35 -3.19 12.20 11.40
N VAL A 36 -2.50 11.11 11.76
CA VAL A 36 -1.11 11.15 12.26
C VAL A 36 -0.09 11.22 11.12
N LEU A 37 -0.40 10.62 9.97
CA LEU A 37 0.44 10.60 8.78
C LEU A 37 -0.24 11.38 7.66
N PRO A 38 -0.21 12.73 7.69
CA PRO A 38 -0.70 13.52 6.57
C PRO A 38 0.06 13.14 5.30
N ASP A 39 -0.63 13.14 4.16
CA ASP A 39 -0.02 12.87 2.86
C ASP A 39 1.23 13.72 2.71
N ARG A 40 2.39 13.05 2.59
CA ARG A 40 3.68 13.73 2.66
C ARG A 40 3.98 14.57 1.43
N ASN A 41 3.19 14.47 0.38
CA ASN A 41 3.25 15.28 -0.84
C ASN A 41 1.86 15.29 -1.48
N PRO A 42 0.91 16.11 -1.01
CA PRO A 42 -0.34 16.26 -1.74
C PRO A 42 0.01 16.73 -3.17
N GLU A 43 -0.64 16.13 -4.17
CA GLU A 43 -0.52 16.63 -5.53
C GLU A 43 -0.86 18.13 -5.52
N PRO A 44 0.02 18.99 -6.04
CA PRO A 44 -0.21 20.43 -6.00
C PRO A 44 -1.50 20.75 -6.76
N ASN A 45 -2.23 21.77 -6.30
CA ASN A 45 -3.48 22.15 -6.96
C ASN A 45 -3.21 22.55 -8.41
N GLY A 46 -3.78 21.82 -9.37
CA GLY A 46 -3.52 22.00 -10.81
C GLY A 46 -2.33 21.21 -11.37
N GLY A 47 -1.65 20.41 -10.53
CA GLY A 47 -0.59 19.49 -10.94
C GLY A 47 0.73 20.18 -11.29
N PHE A 48 1.61 19.43 -11.97
CA PHE A 48 2.89 19.91 -12.46
C PHE A 48 2.83 20.22 -13.96
N ILE A 49 3.40 21.34 -14.36
CA ILE A 49 3.49 21.76 -15.76
C ILE A 49 4.95 21.72 -16.23
N ARG A 50 5.17 21.14 -17.40
CA ARG A 50 6.48 21.08 -18.04
C ARG A 50 6.83 22.38 -18.73
N THR A 51 8.06 22.87 -18.53
CA THR A 51 8.64 24.00 -19.24
C THR A 51 10.13 23.78 -19.52
N ALA A 52 10.74 24.73 -20.23
CA ALA A 52 12.18 24.78 -20.46
C ALA A 52 12.82 25.81 -19.52
N GLY A 53 13.90 25.41 -18.86
CA GLY A 53 14.78 26.29 -18.09
C GLY A 53 16.16 26.39 -18.73
N VAL A 54 16.92 27.40 -18.31
CA VAL A 54 18.31 27.60 -18.71
C VAL A 54 19.19 27.51 -17.48
N VAL A 55 20.24 26.69 -17.54
CA VAL A 55 21.21 26.51 -16.45
C VAL A 55 22.00 27.81 -16.23
N GLU A 56 21.98 28.33 -15.01
CA GLU A 56 22.75 29.51 -14.61
C GLU A 56 24.05 29.13 -13.91
N SER A 57 24.00 28.10 -13.06
CA SER A 57 25.18 27.58 -12.35
C SER A 57 24.99 26.12 -11.96
N THR A 58 26.08 25.37 -11.84
CA THR A 58 26.07 23.97 -11.39
C THR A 58 26.90 23.80 -10.13
N TYR A 59 26.44 22.93 -9.23
CA TYR A 59 27.06 22.64 -7.93
C TYR A 59 27.21 21.13 -7.73
N PRO A 60 28.03 20.44 -8.53
CA PRO A 60 28.17 18.98 -8.45
C PRO A 60 28.64 18.49 -7.06
N SER A 61 29.46 19.28 -6.36
CA SER A 61 29.92 18.93 -5.01
C SER A 61 28.94 19.26 -3.89
N GLN A 62 27.87 20.01 -4.16
CA GLN A 62 26.86 20.39 -3.16
C GLN A 62 25.58 19.61 -3.44
N HIS A 63 25.62 18.31 -3.12
CA HIS A 63 24.51 17.39 -3.33
C HIS A 63 23.96 17.36 -4.77
N ASN A 64 24.82 17.46 -5.78
CA ASN A 64 24.41 17.38 -7.19
C ASN A 64 23.36 18.43 -7.59
N GLN A 65 23.53 19.68 -7.17
CA GLN A 65 22.54 20.74 -7.41
C GLN A 65 22.81 21.53 -8.70
N VAL A 66 21.74 22.09 -9.26
CA VAL A 66 21.76 23.01 -10.40
C VAL A 66 20.86 24.20 -10.10
N ARG A 67 21.36 25.41 -10.38
CA ARG A 67 20.53 26.62 -10.44
C ARG A 67 20.15 26.88 -11.88
N TYR A 68 18.87 27.15 -12.10
CA TYR A 68 18.34 27.44 -13.42
C TYR A 68 17.29 28.54 -13.35
N ARG A 69 17.02 29.11 -14.51
CA ARG A 69 16.00 30.14 -14.71
C ARG A 69 15.01 29.70 -15.79
N TYR A 70 13.73 29.94 -15.56
CA TYR A 70 12.65 29.61 -16.50
C TYR A 70 11.61 30.73 -16.52
N SER A 71 10.71 30.70 -17.49
CA SER A 71 9.66 31.70 -17.64
C SER A 71 8.27 31.08 -17.68
N VAL A 72 7.34 31.69 -16.95
CA VAL A 72 5.92 31.32 -16.93
C VAL A 72 5.09 32.60 -17.06
N ALA A 73 4.21 32.65 -18.07
CA ALA A 73 3.36 33.82 -18.35
C ALA A 73 4.12 35.17 -18.44
N GLY A 74 5.35 35.15 -18.95
CA GLY A 74 6.20 36.34 -19.10
C GLY A 74 6.91 36.78 -17.81
N GLN A 75 6.70 36.09 -16.69
CA GLN A 75 7.48 36.27 -15.46
C GLN A 75 8.65 35.29 -15.47
N SER A 76 9.79 35.70 -14.91
CA SER A 76 10.98 34.87 -14.77
C SER A 76 11.09 34.35 -13.35
N PHE A 77 11.42 33.07 -13.21
CA PHE A 77 11.62 32.39 -11.94
C PHE A 77 13.00 31.74 -11.93
N GLU A 78 13.62 31.67 -10.75
CA GLU A 78 14.94 31.08 -10.53
C GLU A 78 14.83 30.13 -9.34
N GLU A 79 15.45 28.95 -9.46
CA GLU A 79 15.39 27.92 -8.42
C GLU A 79 16.73 27.17 -8.37
N THR A 80 17.06 26.60 -7.20
CA THR A 80 18.19 25.68 -7.04
C THR A 80 17.67 24.34 -6.60
N SER A 81 17.73 23.36 -7.50
CA SER A 81 17.19 22.02 -7.27
C SER A 81 18.25 20.95 -7.50
N PHE A 82 17.95 19.72 -7.13
CA PHE A 82 18.77 18.57 -7.50
C PHE A 82 18.74 18.36 -9.01
N ALA A 83 19.89 18.09 -9.62
CA ALA A 83 20.00 17.75 -11.03
C ALA A 83 19.70 16.26 -11.24
N HIS A 84 18.42 15.90 -11.18
CA HIS A 84 17.92 14.54 -11.47
C HIS A 84 17.01 14.52 -12.70
N GLY A 85 17.21 15.49 -13.60
CA GLY A 85 16.49 15.61 -14.84
C GLY A 85 16.98 14.61 -15.90
N PRO A 86 16.23 14.48 -17.01
CA PRO A 86 16.65 13.63 -18.13
C PRO A 86 17.96 14.09 -18.79
N GLU A 87 18.37 15.34 -18.56
CA GLU A 87 19.62 15.91 -19.06
C GLU A 87 20.86 15.49 -18.25
N GLY A 88 20.69 14.76 -17.14
CA GLY A 88 21.76 14.20 -16.33
C GLY A 88 22.11 15.01 -15.08
N ASP A 89 23.24 14.66 -14.48
CA ASP A 89 23.72 15.21 -13.22
C ASP A 89 24.33 16.62 -13.36
N ALA A 90 24.45 17.34 -12.25
CA ALA A 90 25.01 18.69 -12.22
C ALA A 90 26.46 18.75 -12.77
N SER A 91 27.20 17.64 -12.71
CA SER A 91 28.55 17.53 -13.27
C SER A 91 28.60 17.50 -14.80
N THR A 92 27.50 17.12 -15.46
CA THR A 92 27.41 17.03 -16.93
C THR A 92 26.74 18.25 -17.55
N LEU A 93 25.96 18.99 -16.76
CA LEU A 93 25.27 20.21 -17.19
C LEU A 93 26.24 21.37 -17.44
N ARG A 94 25.93 22.19 -18.43
CA ARG A 94 26.71 23.39 -18.79
C ARG A 94 25.90 24.65 -18.56
N ILE A 95 26.55 25.74 -18.13
CA ILE A 95 25.91 27.06 -18.05
C ILE A 95 25.39 27.47 -19.44
N GLY A 96 24.16 27.96 -19.50
CA GLY A 96 23.46 28.31 -20.73
C GLY A 96 22.77 27.13 -21.43
N GLN A 97 22.93 25.90 -20.93
CA GLN A 97 22.22 24.74 -21.44
C GLN A 97 20.73 24.83 -21.12
N THR A 98 19.89 24.48 -22.09
CA THR A 98 18.45 24.29 -21.86
C THR A 98 18.20 22.95 -21.17
N ILE A 99 17.41 22.95 -20.10
CA ILE A 99 17.01 21.76 -19.34
C ILE A 99 15.49 21.70 -19.19
N THR A 100 14.96 20.51 -18.93
CA THR A 100 13.56 20.30 -18.57
C THR A 100 13.34 20.74 -17.14
N VAL A 101 12.30 21.56 -16.93
CA VAL A 101 11.85 22.02 -15.63
C VAL A 101 10.37 21.67 -15.48
N TRP A 102 10.00 21.17 -14.32
CA TRP A 102 8.59 21.01 -13.93
C TRP A 102 8.29 21.98 -12.79
N TYR A 103 7.20 22.73 -12.88
CA TYR A 103 6.77 23.67 -11.84
C TYR A 103 5.34 23.39 -11.40
N GLU A 104 5.00 23.76 -10.17
CA GLU A 104 3.65 23.63 -9.64
C GLU A 104 2.72 24.67 -10.26
N ALA A 105 1.58 24.24 -10.81
CA ALA A 105 0.67 25.14 -11.51
C ALA A 105 0.12 26.26 -10.61
N ALA A 106 -0.17 25.96 -9.34
CA ALA A 106 -0.67 26.92 -8.36
C ALA A 106 0.43 27.82 -7.77
N GLU A 107 1.68 27.37 -7.75
CA GLU A 107 2.81 28.11 -7.18
C GLU A 107 4.05 28.01 -8.09
N PRO A 108 4.12 28.82 -9.17
CA PRO A 108 5.17 28.68 -10.18
C PRO A 108 6.60 28.93 -9.67
N SER A 109 6.79 29.46 -8.46
CA SER A 109 8.09 29.54 -7.79
C SER A 109 8.62 28.19 -7.30
N VAL A 110 7.74 27.20 -7.11
CA VAL A 110 8.15 25.84 -6.74
C VAL A 110 8.38 25.04 -8.02
N SER A 111 9.62 24.57 -8.22
CA SER A 111 9.98 23.77 -9.39
C SER A 111 11.07 22.74 -9.11
N CYS A 112 11.23 21.79 -10.03
CA CYS A 112 12.33 20.83 -10.04
C CYS A 112 12.94 20.72 -11.45
N SER A 113 14.24 20.36 -11.51
CA SER A 113 14.82 19.72 -12.70
C SER A 113 14.87 18.22 -12.43
N CYS A 114 13.72 17.57 -12.58
CA CYS A 114 13.54 16.16 -12.30
C CYS A 114 12.84 15.43 -13.47
N VAL A 115 12.84 14.09 -13.42
CA VAL A 115 11.93 13.28 -14.24
C VAL A 115 10.48 13.66 -13.98
N ASP A 116 9.56 13.30 -14.88
CA ASP A 116 8.14 13.70 -14.79
C ASP A 116 7.57 13.39 -13.39
N PRO A 117 7.28 14.42 -12.57
CA PRO A 117 6.78 14.21 -11.22
C PRO A 117 5.41 13.54 -11.23
N ASN A 118 4.65 13.63 -12.33
CA ASN A 118 3.38 12.94 -12.47
C ASN A 118 3.55 11.41 -12.54
N GLU A 119 4.69 10.92 -13.03
CA GLU A 119 5.01 9.48 -13.01
C GLU A 119 5.37 9.01 -11.59
N LEU A 120 6.04 9.86 -10.79
CA LEU A 120 6.36 9.57 -9.40
C LEU A 120 5.10 9.54 -8.52
N LEU A 121 4.10 10.37 -8.84
CA LEU A 121 2.81 10.37 -8.15
C LEU A 121 2.01 9.07 -8.39
N GLN A 122 2.15 8.41 -9.55
CA GLN A 122 1.41 7.17 -9.83
C GLN A 122 1.82 5.99 -8.92
N ASN A 123 3.02 6.03 -8.34
CA ASN A 123 3.45 5.05 -7.34
C ASN A 123 2.93 5.37 -5.91
N GLY A 124 2.25 6.50 -5.72
CA GLY A 124 1.58 6.87 -4.46
C GLY A 124 0.42 5.96 -4.06
N ASN A 125 0.04 5.00 -4.90
CA ASN A 125 -0.91 3.93 -4.57
C ASN A 125 -0.30 2.80 -3.71
N ASP A 126 1.01 2.86 -3.43
CA ASP A 126 1.64 1.94 -2.48
C ASP A 126 1.07 2.22 -1.09
N THR A 127 0.27 1.27 -0.60
CA THR A 127 -0.28 1.32 0.76
C THR A 127 0.89 1.47 1.72
N PRO A 128 0.98 2.59 2.48
CA PRO A 128 2.18 2.88 3.24
C PRO A 128 2.42 1.75 4.24
N LEU A 129 3.67 1.28 4.37
CA LEU A 129 4.02 0.14 5.24
C LEU A 129 3.42 0.22 6.67
N PRO A 130 3.33 1.40 7.32
CA PRO A 130 2.64 1.55 8.60
C PRO A 130 1.16 1.14 8.56
N PHE A 131 0.47 1.38 7.45
CA PHE A 131 -0.93 0.99 7.28
C PHE A 131 -1.09 -0.53 7.18
N ILE A 132 -0.23 -1.20 6.42
CA ILE A 132 -0.21 -2.67 6.35
C ILE A 132 0.09 -3.26 7.73
N ALA A 133 1.10 -2.74 8.43
CA ALA A 133 1.47 -3.22 9.76
C ALA A 133 0.35 -3.02 10.79
N ALA A 134 -0.29 -1.84 10.80
CA ALA A 134 -1.40 -1.55 11.68
C ALA A 134 -2.61 -2.45 11.39
N PHE A 135 -2.94 -2.66 10.11
CA PHE A 135 -4.00 -3.58 9.70
C PHE A 135 -3.74 -5.00 10.23
N VAL A 136 -2.54 -5.55 9.99
CA VAL A 136 -2.18 -6.89 10.46
C VAL A 136 -2.24 -6.99 11.99
N LEU A 137 -1.72 -6.00 12.72
CA LEU A 137 -1.73 -6.00 14.18
C LEU A 137 -3.16 -5.93 14.73
N VAL A 138 -4.02 -5.08 14.17
CA VAL A 138 -5.41 -4.92 14.60
C VAL A 138 -6.20 -6.18 14.30
N THR A 139 -6.03 -6.78 13.11
CA THR A 139 -6.67 -8.05 12.78
C THR A 139 -6.21 -9.17 13.71
N ALA A 140 -4.91 -9.29 13.98
CA ALA A 140 -4.38 -10.28 14.90
C ALA A 140 -4.92 -10.08 16.33
N ALA A 141 -4.92 -8.84 16.84
CA ALA A 141 -5.45 -8.47 18.15
C ALA A 141 -6.98 -8.61 18.25
N PHE A 142 -7.70 -8.49 17.14
CA PHE A 142 -9.14 -8.74 17.11
C PHE A 142 -9.44 -10.24 17.14
N LEU A 143 -8.80 -11.04 16.27
CA LEU A 143 -8.97 -12.50 16.23
C LEU A 143 -8.64 -13.14 17.58
N ALA A 144 -7.59 -12.61 18.20
CA ALA A 144 -7.19 -12.86 19.56
C ALA A 144 -8.30 -12.74 20.60
N LEU A 145 -8.89 -11.54 20.68
CA LEU A 145 -9.93 -11.22 21.65
C LEU A 145 -11.22 -11.95 21.33
N ALA A 146 -11.61 -11.99 20.05
CA ALA A 146 -12.80 -12.68 19.58
C ALA A 146 -12.73 -14.18 19.89
N GLY A 147 -11.59 -14.82 19.63
CA GLY A 147 -11.43 -16.24 19.91
C GLY A 147 -11.39 -16.55 21.41
N ARG A 148 -10.74 -15.71 22.22
CA ARG A 148 -10.86 -15.83 23.70
C ARG A 148 -12.31 -15.70 24.17
N TRP A 149 -13.08 -14.78 23.59
CA TRP A 149 -14.48 -14.57 23.99
C TRP A 149 -15.42 -15.69 23.53
N LEU A 150 -15.18 -16.28 22.35
CA LEU A 150 -15.99 -17.35 21.79
C LEU A 150 -15.67 -18.72 22.39
N PHE A 151 -14.38 -19.01 22.60
CA PHE A 151 -13.91 -20.35 22.98
C PHE A 151 -13.39 -20.43 24.43
N GLY A 152 -13.34 -19.31 25.15
CA GLY A 152 -12.87 -19.21 26.53
C GLY A 152 -11.35 -19.32 26.69
N ASP A 153 -10.67 -20.06 25.82
CA ASP A 153 -9.22 -20.23 25.83
C ASP A 153 -8.60 -19.99 24.44
N TRP A 154 -7.44 -19.37 24.48
CA TRP A 154 -6.61 -19.01 23.34
C TRP A 154 -5.99 -20.22 22.64
N LEU A 155 -5.61 -21.24 23.41
CA LEU A 155 -4.98 -22.45 22.87
C LEU A 155 -5.95 -23.28 22.02
N ALA A 156 -7.26 -23.17 22.27
CA ALA A 156 -8.29 -23.86 21.50
C ALA A 156 -8.33 -23.38 20.03
N ILE A 157 -7.98 -22.13 19.76
CA ILE A 157 -7.93 -21.57 18.40
C ILE A 157 -6.78 -22.20 17.61
N PHE A 158 -5.59 -22.31 18.21
CA PHE A 158 -4.44 -22.94 17.57
C PHE A 158 -4.67 -24.43 17.34
N ALA A 159 -5.34 -25.11 18.28
CA ALA A 159 -5.74 -26.50 18.11
C ALA A 159 -6.73 -26.66 16.94
N ALA A 160 -7.75 -25.79 16.84
CA ALA A 160 -8.71 -25.81 15.73
C ALA A 160 -8.06 -25.48 14.38
N ALA A 161 -7.18 -24.46 14.34
CA ALA A 161 -6.44 -24.09 13.13
C ALA A 161 -5.49 -25.21 12.67
N ARG A 162 -4.79 -25.86 13.62
CA ARG A 162 -3.95 -27.03 13.34
C ARG A 162 -4.79 -28.17 12.78
N ASN A 163 -5.95 -28.45 13.37
CA ASN A 163 -6.85 -29.52 12.91
C ASN A 163 -7.42 -29.23 11.50
N LEU A 164 -7.72 -27.98 11.18
CA LEU A 164 -8.12 -27.54 9.83
C LEU A 164 -6.97 -27.70 8.82
N ALA A 165 -5.75 -27.31 9.19
CA ALA A 165 -4.58 -27.45 8.34
C ALA A 165 -4.18 -28.93 8.10
N SER A 166 -4.33 -29.78 9.12
CA SER A 166 -4.06 -31.22 8.98
C SER A 166 -5.20 -31.99 8.32
N GLY A 167 -6.45 -31.56 8.50
CA GLY A 167 -7.64 -32.24 7.97
C GLY A 167 -7.77 -32.18 6.44
N GLN A 168 -7.10 -31.25 5.76
CA GLN A 168 -7.05 -31.21 4.29
C GLN A 168 -6.09 -32.24 3.68
N LEU A 169 -5.18 -32.84 4.45
CA LEU A 169 -4.24 -33.84 3.93
C LEU A 169 -4.87 -35.22 3.78
N GLU A 170 -5.87 -35.58 4.59
CA GLU A 170 -6.48 -36.92 4.55
C GLU A 170 -7.52 -37.09 3.43
N THR A 171 -8.10 -36.00 2.91
CA THR A 171 -9.13 -36.08 1.85
C THR A 171 -8.57 -36.36 0.46
N ASN A 172 -7.24 -36.27 0.25
CA ASN A 172 -6.60 -36.50 -1.05
C ASN A 172 -5.92 -37.88 -1.20
N SER A 173 -5.92 -38.72 -0.15
CA SER A 173 -5.28 -40.04 -0.18
C SER A 173 -6.23 -41.20 -0.49
N GLN A 174 -7.53 -40.94 -0.73
CA GLN A 174 -8.54 -41.99 -0.98
C GLN A 174 -8.95 -42.15 -2.45
N ILE A 175 -8.19 -41.58 -3.40
CA ILE A 175 -8.31 -41.97 -4.82
C ILE A 175 -7.42 -43.20 -5.04
N GLU A 176 -7.88 -44.35 -4.55
CA GLU A 176 -7.26 -45.63 -4.86
C GLU A 176 -7.64 -46.02 -6.29
N PRO A 177 -6.68 -46.25 -7.21
CA PRO A 177 -6.98 -46.63 -8.58
C PRO A 177 -7.60 -48.03 -8.59
N SER A 178 -8.89 -48.11 -8.92
CA SER A 178 -9.62 -49.35 -9.17
C SER A 178 -8.79 -50.31 -10.03
N ARG A 179 -8.28 -51.38 -9.42
CA ARG A 179 -7.60 -52.46 -10.14
C ARG A 179 -8.62 -53.17 -11.06
N PRO A 180 -8.29 -53.38 -12.34
CA PRO A 180 -9.15 -54.11 -13.25
C PRO A 180 -9.18 -55.59 -12.85
N ASN A 181 -10.40 -56.11 -12.68
CA ASN A 181 -10.66 -57.49 -12.32
C ASN A 181 -10.38 -58.40 -13.53
N HIS A 182 -9.26 -59.12 -13.48
CA HIS A 182 -8.88 -60.09 -14.52
C HIS A 182 -9.72 -61.35 -14.35
N ARG A 183 -10.85 -61.42 -15.07
CA ARG A 183 -11.67 -62.64 -15.14
C ARG A 183 -10.98 -63.67 -16.02
N GLN A 184 -10.37 -64.63 -15.37
CA GLN A 184 -9.75 -65.83 -15.94
C GLN A 184 -10.82 -66.62 -16.72
N ARG A 185 -10.51 -66.87 -18.00
CA ARG A 185 -11.09 -67.95 -18.81
C ARG A 185 -10.72 -69.27 -18.15
N ASP A 186 -11.70 -70.15 -18.03
CA ASP A 186 -11.45 -71.59 -18.13
C ASP A 186 -12.64 -72.29 -18.80
N SER A 187 -12.26 -73.05 -19.84
CA SER A 187 -12.89 -74.23 -20.47
C SER A 187 -14.22 -74.09 -21.20
#